data_AF-A0A2P6U0U1-F1
#
_entry.id   AF-A0A2P6U0U1-F1
#
_cell.length_a   1.000
_cell.length_b   1.000
_cell.length_c   1.000
_cell.angle_alpha   90.00
_cell.angle_beta   90.00
_cell.angle_gamma   90.00
#
_symmetry.space_group_name_H-M   'P 1'
#
loop_
_entity.id
_entity.type
_entity.pdbx_description
1 polymer ?
#
loop_
_entity_poly.entity_id
_entity_poly.type
_entity_poly.pdbx_seq_one_letter_code
_entity_poly.pdbx_strand_id
1 'polypeptide(L)'
;MASLWLQSAPEAWQAALDGYREAVAGLGKERLPDLDRWFREELPVALRSRQPPHLTHPELVKLVDWKLLRGKWRPRLLDFAKQADPGGVEAASRAAFQALGEPGSSSGAGCSKAAAEPTEAAIKQALAELCVLKGVGPATASAALEAFNPTVPFTSDQAMLAALNSKDYTVPKVLELTNALRKKAAALSKASGRQWTAQEVEQALFAAAVGGGSGSSGAAGGSSGAAGGSGSGKKRKR
;
A
#
# COMPACT_ATOMS: atom_id res chain seq x y z
N MET A 1 -4.61 22.79 -7.20
CA MET A 1 -3.62 22.23 -8.15
C MET A 1 -4.31 21.16 -8.99
N ALA A 2 -3.93 21.01 -10.26
CA ALA A 2 -4.44 19.90 -11.08
C ALA A 2 -3.98 18.55 -10.48
N SER A 3 -4.86 17.54 -10.50
CA SER A 3 -4.51 16.17 -10.06
C SER A 3 -3.26 15.69 -10.81
N LEU A 4 -2.27 15.14 -10.07
CA LEU A 4 -1.05 14.57 -10.66
C LEU A 4 -1.39 13.58 -11.78
N TRP A 5 -2.48 12.83 -11.64
CA TRP A 5 -2.95 11.86 -12.64
C TRP A 5 -3.10 12.44 -14.05
N LEU A 6 -3.54 13.69 -14.15
CA LEU A 6 -3.76 14.41 -15.41
C LEU A 6 -2.47 14.95 -16.03
N GLN A 7 -1.36 14.97 -15.29
CA GLN A 7 -0.08 15.46 -15.78
C GLN A 7 0.56 14.45 -16.73
N SER A 8 1.01 14.91 -17.90
CA SER A 8 1.81 14.14 -18.86
C SER A 8 3.32 14.33 -18.67
N ALA A 9 3.72 15.45 -18.05
CA ALA A 9 5.12 15.83 -17.82
C ALA A 9 5.77 14.91 -16.77
N PRO A 10 6.79 14.10 -17.14
CA PRO A 10 7.45 13.20 -16.19
C PRO A 10 8.11 13.90 -15.01
N GLU A 11 8.48 15.16 -15.16
CA GLU A 11 9.11 15.97 -14.11
C GLU A 11 8.18 16.16 -12.91
N ALA A 12 6.88 16.36 -13.14
CA ALA A 12 5.89 16.47 -12.07
C ALA A 12 5.72 15.14 -11.31
N TRP A 13 5.81 14.02 -12.03
CA TRP A 13 5.77 12.69 -11.42
C TRP A 13 7.04 12.39 -10.63
N GLN A 14 8.20 12.76 -11.17
CA GLN A 14 9.48 12.57 -10.49
C GLN A 14 9.55 13.42 -9.23
N ALA A 15 9.16 14.70 -9.28
CA ALA A 15 9.12 15.56 -8.11
C ALA A 15 8.20 15.02 -7.00
N ALA A 16 7.03 14.47 -7.37
CA ALA A 16 6.13 13.83 -6.41
C ALA A 16 6.75 12.55 -5.82
N LEU A 17 7.43 11.73 -6.63
CA LEU A 17 8.12 10.54 -6.17
C LEU A 17 9.30 10.86 -5.25
N ASP A 18 10.09 11.88 -5.58
CA ASP A 18 11.25 12.31 -4.80
C ASP A 18 10.82 12.78 -3.40
N GLY A 19 9.66 13.43 -3.29
CA GLY A 19 9.06 13.85 -2.01
C GLY A 19 8.33 12.76 -1.23
N TYR A 20 8.38 11.48 -1.66
CA TYR A 20 7.62 10.40 -1.04
C TYR A 20 7.99 10.18 0.43
N ARG A 21 9.29 10.21 0.78
CA ARG A 21 9.74 9.97 2.16
C ARG A 21 9.26 11.08 3.10
N GLU A 22 9.35 12.33 2.67
CA GLU A 22 8.84 13.50 3.38
C GLU A 22 7.32 13.42 3.54
N ALA A 23 6.61 12.98 2.50
CA ALA A 23 5.17 12.78 2.53
C ALA A 23 4.76 11.70 3.56
N VAL A 24 5.51 10.60 3.65
CA VAL A 24 5.31 9.56 4.67
C VAL A 24 5.56 10.10 6.08
N ALA A 25 6.68 10.81 6.28
CA ALA A 25 7.01 11.43 7.58
C ALA A 25 5.98 12.50 8.00
N GLY A 26 5.49 13.28 7.04
CA GLY A 26 4.51 14.35 7.22
C GLY A 26 3.14 13.87 7.73
N LEU A 27 2.86 12.56 7.69
CA LEU A 27 1.68 11.98 8.32
C LEU A 27 1.73 11.99 9.86
N GLY A 28 2.88 12.28 10.48
CA GLY A 28 3.03 12.40 11.92
C GLY A 28 2.85 11.08 12.68
N LYS A 29 2.99 9.94 11.99
CA LYS A 29 2.87 8.60 12.58
C LYS A 29 4.26 8.07 12.89
N GLU A 30 4.65 8.14 14.16
CA GLU A 30 6.02 7.87 14.65
C GLU A 30 6.68 6.62 14.04
N ARG A 31 5.94 5.49 13.98
CA ARG A 31 6.47 4.20 13.49
C ARG A 31 6.42 4.05 11.97
N LEU A 32 5.67 4.89 11.26
CA LEU A 32 5.40 4.70 9.84
C LEU A 32 6.66 4.87 8.96
N PRO A 33 7.54 5.87 9.15
CA PRO A 33 8.75 5.99 8.34
C PRO A 33 9.64 4.73 8.34
N ASP A 34 9.85 4.13 9.52
CA ASP A 34 10.66 2.92 9.65
C ASP A 34 9.98 1.69 9.06
N LEU A 35 8.66 1.57 9.26
CA LEU A 35 7.87 0.50 8.64
C LEU A 35 7.84 0.62 7.11
N ASP A 36 7.78 1.84 6.59
CA ASP A 36 7.76 2.11 5.16
C ASP A 36 9.12 1.81 4.53
N ARG A 37 10.22 2.24 5.16
CA ARG A 37 11.58 1.84 4.74
C ARG A 37 11.72 0.32 4.69
N TRP A 38 11.32 -0.37 5.75
CA TRP A 38 11.36 -1.83 5.78
C TRP A 38 10.53 -2.45 4.64
N PHE A 39 9.32 -1.97 4.41
CA PHE A 39 8.43 -2.50 3.36
C PHE A 39 9.01 -2.28 1.96
N ARG A 40 9.65 -1.13 1.72
CA ARG A 40 10.16 -0.72 0.40
C ARG A 40 11.55 -1.28 0.09
N GLU A 41 12.41 -1.40 1.09
CA GLU A 41 13.84 -1.67 0.89
C GLU A 41 14.26 -3.05 1.41
N GLU A 42 13.75 -3.46 2.57
CA GLU A 42 14.20 -4.70 3.24
C GLU A 42 13.36 -5.91 2.84
N LEU A 43 12.02 -5.79 2.87
CA LEU A 43 11.11 -6.88 2.58
C LEU A 43 11.31 -7.46 1.17
N PRO A 44 11.45 -6.67 0.09
CA PRO A 44 11.65 -7.21 -1.25
C PRO A 44 12.95 -8.03 -1.37
N VAL A 45 14.01 -7.60 -0.69
CA VAL A 45 15.29 -8.33 -0.65
C VAL A 45 15.13 -9.64 0.12
N ALA A 46 14.48 -9.60 1.28
CA ALA A 46 14.21 -10.78 2.09
C ALA A 46 13.37 -11.82 1.32
N LEU A 47 12.31 -11.39 0.63
CA LEU A 47 11.48 -12.27 -0.19
C LEU A 47 12.30 -12.97 -1.29
N ARG A 48 13.14 -12.22 -2.02
CA ARG A 48 13.97 -12.76 -3.11
C ARG A 48 15.12 -13.64 -2.63
N SER A 49 15.58 -13.48 -1.39
CA SER A 49 16.64 -14.34 -0.82
C SER A 49 16.17 -15.73 -0.43
N ARG A 50 14.85 -15.98 -0.36
CA ARG A 50 14.27 -17.27 0.04
C ARG A 50 13.98 -18.13 -1.18
N GLN A 51 14.23 -19.43 -1.06
CA GLN A 51 13.83 -20.41 -2.06
C GLN A 51 12.90 -21.48 -1.47
N PRO A 52 11.66 -21.60 -1.97
CA PRO A 52 10.97 -20.63 -2.83
C PRO A 52 10.63 -19.33 -2.06
N PRO A 53 10.44 -18.18 -2.74
CA PRO A 53 10.03 -16.93 -2.11
C PRO A 53 8.74 -17.08 -1.30
N HIS A 54 8.68 -16.49 -0.11
CA HIS A 54 7.51 -16.52 0.77
C HIS A 54 7.59 -15.45 1.85
N LEU A 55 6.43 -15.08 2.41
CA LEU A 55 6.33 -14.29 3.64
C LEU A 55 6.45 -15.20 4.86
N THR A 56 7.14 -14.71 5.87
CA THR A 56 7.06 -15.26 7.23
C THR A 56 5.88 -14.63 7.98
N HIS A 57 5.42 -15.30 9.05
CA HIS A 57 4.37 -14.75 9.92
C HIS A 57 4.68 -13.35 10.48
N PRO A 58 5.88 -13.09 11.06
CA PRO A 58 6.22 -11.75 11.54
C PRO A 58 6.17 -10.68 10.45
N GLU A 59 6.54 -11.02 9.20
CA GLU A 59 6.49 -10.09 8.08
C GLU A 59 5.05 -9.81 7.64
N LEU A 60 4.14 -10.80 7.66
CA LEU A 60 2.73 -10.54 7.42
C LEU A 60 2.16 -9.57 8.47
N VAL A 61 2.49 -9.77 9.75
CA VAL A 61 2.05 -8.87 10.83
C VAL A 61 2.60 -7.45 10.60
N LYS A 62 3.89 -7.33 10.30
CA LYS A 62 4.55 -6.04 10.05
C LYS A 62 4.02 -5.34 8.79
N LEU A 63 3.71 -6.08 7.73
CA LEU A 63 3.09 -5.57 6.50
C LEU A 63 1.68 -5.03 6.77
N VAL A 64 0.87 -5.75 7.55
CA VAL A 64 -0.47 -5.28 7.92
C VAL A 64 -0.39 -4.02 8.78
N ASP A 65 0.55 -3.97 9.73
CA ASP A 65 0.79 -2.77 10.55
C ASP A 65 1.20 -1.55 9.71
N TRP A 66 2.18 -1.73 8.80
CA TRP A 66 2.57 -0.70 7.83
C TRP A 66 1.37 -0.19 7.04
N LYS A 67 0.58 -1.10 6.45
CA LYS A 67 -0.58 -0.74 5.63
C LYS A 67 -1.62 0.05 6.43
N LEU A 68 -1.92 -0.38 7.65
CA LEU A 68 -2.91 0.29 8.51
C LEU A 68 -2.45 1.66 8.97
N LEU A 69 -1.14 1.84 9.18
CA LEU A 69 -0.55 3.15 9.47
C LEU A 69 -0.47 4.03 8.22
N ARG A 70 -0.25 3.48 7.02
CA ARG A 70 -0.26 4.28 5.78
C ARG A 70 -1.66 4.72 5.36
N GLY A 71 -2.68 3.89 5.63
CA GLY A 71 -4.06 4.11 5.21
C GLY A 71 -5.07 4.24 6.36
N LYS A 72 -6.29 3.74 6.11
CA LYS A 72 -7.39 3.74 7.09
C LYS A 72 -7.17 2.67 8.16
N TRP A 73 -7.12 3.09 9.42
CA TRP A 73 -6.97 2.20 10.57
C TRP A 73 -8.16 1.24 10.73
N ARG A 74 -7.86 -0.07 10.82
CA ARG A 74 -8.83 -1.14 11.05
C ARG A 74 -8.20 -2.20 11.97
N PRO A 75 -8.31 -2.06 13.31
CA PRO A 75 -7.50 -2.81 14.26
C PRO A 75 -7.70 -4.32 14.17
N ARG A 76 -8.93 -4.78 13.88
CA ARG A 76 -9.24 -6.21 13.74
C ARG A 76 -8.40 -6.93 12.67
N LEU A 77 -7.92 -6.22 11.65
CA LEU A 77 -7.08 -6.83 10.62
C LEU A 77 -5.71 -7.21 11.18
N LEU A 78 -5.14 -6.41 12.08
CA LEU A 78 -3.88 -6.72 12.73
C LEU A 78 -4.03 -7.90 13.70
N ASP A 79 -5.16 -8.00 14.38
CA ASP A 79 -5.46 -9.16 15.26
C ASP A 79 -5.52 -10.46 14.46
N PHE A 80 -6.15 -10.46 13.28
CA PHE A 80 -6.17 -11.63 12.41
C PHE A 80 -4.77 -12.00 11.89
N ALA A 81 -3.94 -11.01 11.53
CA ALA A 81 -2.57 -11.27 11.12
C ALA A 81 -1.76 -11.91 12.26
N LYS A 82 -1.89 -11.41 13.49
CA LYS A 82 -1.22 -11.97 14.67
C LYS A 82 -1.64 -13.42 14.98
N GLN A 83 -2.90 -13.75 14.69
CA GLN A 83 -3.48 -15.09 14.90
C GLN A 83 -3.32 -16.02 13.68
N ALA A 84 -2.75 -15.54 12.58
CA ALA A 84 -2.57 -16.36 11.38
C ALA A 84 -1.64 -17.54 11.67
N ASP A 85 -1.96 -18.70 11.09
CA ASP A 85 -1.09 -19.87 11.18
C ASP A 85 0.20 -19.63 10.38
N PRO A 86 1.41 -19.77 10.98
CA PRO A 86 2.66 -19.50 10.27
C PRO A 86 2.86 -20.36 9.01
N GLY A 87 2.48 -21.64 9.05
CA GLY A 87 2.56 -22.53 7.90
C GLY A 87 1.61 -22.11 6.78
N GLY A 88 0.41 -21.67 7.14
CA GLY A 88 -0.58 -21.10 6.21
C GLY A 88 -0.08 -19.82 5.53
N VAL A 89 0.57 -18.92 6.26
CA VAL A 89 1.16 -17.69 5.69
C VAL A 89 2.23 -18.03 4.64
N GLU A 90 3.14 -18.94 5.00
CA GLU A 90 4.20 -19.39 4.10
C GLU A 90 3.62 -20.07 2.85
N ALA A 91 2.68 -20.99 3.02
CA ALA A 91 2.06 -21.73 1.91
C ALA A 91 1.30 -20.81 0.95
N ALA A 92 0.45 -19.92 1.47
CA ALA A 92 -0.35 -18.99 0.68
C ALA A 92 0.53 -18.00 -0.10
N SER A 93 1.55 -17.42 0.55
CA SER A 93 2.45 -16.47 -0.11
C SER A 93 3.34 -17.14 -1.16
N ARG A 94 3.84 -18.36 -0.89
CA ARG A 94 4.58 -19.18 -1.86
C ARG A 94 3.77 -19.45 -3.11
N ALA A 95 2.53 -19.92 -2.96
CA ALA A 95 1.63 -20.18 -4.09
C ALA A 95 1.35 -18.89 -4.89
N ALA A 96 1.13 -17.77 -4.19
CA ALA A 96 0.90 -16.48 -4.83
C ALA A 96 2.10 -15.98 -5.64
N PHE A 97 3.31 -16.07 -5.09
CA PHE A 97 4.54 -15.64 -5.77
C PHE A 97 4.90 -16.56 -6.93
N GLN A 98 4.67 -17.87 -6.79
CA GLN A 98 4.78 -18.82 -7.89
C GLN A 98 3.81 -18.49 -9.03
N ALA A 99 2.57 -18.12 -8.72
CA ALA A 99 1.57 -17.74 -9.72
C ALA A 99 1.96 -16.45 -10.48
N LEU A 100 2.60 -15.48 -9.81
CA LEU A 100 3.12 -14.26 -10.43
C LEU A 100 4.33 -14.52 -11.33
N GLY A 101 5.17 -15.49 -10.99
CA GLY A 101 6.47 -15.73 -11.61
C GLY A 101 7.57 -14.82 -11.07
N GLU A 102 8.81 -15.10 -11.46
CA GLU A 102 9.99 -14.35 -10.99
C GLU A 102 9.90 -12.86 -11.34
N PRO A 103 10.14 -11.95 -10.39
CA PRO A 103 10.19 -10.53 -10.67
C PRO A 103 11.40 -10.24 -11.57
N GLY A 104 11.21 -9.43 -12.61
CA GLY A 104 12.30 -9.03 -13.48
C GLY A 104 13.41 -8.34 -12.70
N SER A 105 14.62 -8.88 -12.81
CA SER A 105 15.82 -8.29 -12.22
C SER A 105 15.98 -6.85 -12.71
N SER A 106 15.76 -5.88 -11.81
CA SER A 106 16.10 -4.47 -12.03
C SER A 106 17.45 -4.08 -11.43
N SER A 107 18.28 -5.04 -10.98
CA SER A 107 19.65 -4.76 -10.55
C SER A 107 20.63 -4.95 -11.72
N GLY A 108 21.26 -3.85 -12.16
CA GLY A 108 22.16 -3.84 -13.30
C GLY A 108 23.37 -4.77 -13.14
N ALA A 109 23.49 -5.72 -14.07
CA ALA A 109 24.71 -6.15 -14.77
C ALA A 109 24.35 -7.38 -15.63
N GLY A 110 24.30 -7.22 -16.96
CA GLY A 110 24.10 -8.31 -17.92
C GLY A 110 22.71 -8.35 -18.55
N CYS A 111 22.64 -8.57 -19.86
CA CYS A 111 21.40 -8.56 -20.64
C CYS A 111 20.48 -9.74 -20.33
N SER A 112 19.68 -9.66 -19.27
CA SER A 112 18.48 -10.48 -19.14
C SER A 112 17.30 -9.75 -19.78
N LYS A 113 16.53 -10.41 -20.65
CA LYS A 113 15.22 -9.94 -21.13
C LYS A 113 14.47 -9.29 -19.96
N ALA A 114 13.98 -8.07 -20.11
CA ALA A 114 13.07 -7.46 -19.14
C ALA A 114 11.98 -8.48 -18.84
N ALA A 115 11.86 -8.94 -17.59
CA ALA A 115 10.85 -9.96 -17.29
C ALA A 115 9.49 -9.35 -17.62
N ALA A 116 8.70 -10.12 -18.35
CA ALA A 116 7.37 -9.70 -18.74
C ALA A 116 6.55 -9.38 -17.49
N GLU A 117 5.78 -8.29 -17.55
CA GLU A 117 4.83 -7.98 -16.49
C GLU A 117 3.86 -9.16 -16.29
N PRO A 118 3.56 -9.58 -15.04
CA PRO A 118 2.61 -10.64 -14.77
C PRO A 118 1.26 -10.38 -15.44
N THR A 119 0.68 -11.41 -16.06
CA THR A 119 -0.62 -11.29 -16.72
C THR A 119 -1.73 -11.02 -15.72
N GLU A 120 -2.88 -10.51 -16.20
CA GLU A 120 -4.06 -10.32 -15.37
C GLU A 120 -4.50 -11.63 -14.68
N ALA A 121 -4.40 -12.77 -15.39
CA ALA A 121 -4.71 -14.09 -14.86
C ALA A 121 -3.75 -14.49 -13.72
N ALA A 122 -2.44 -14.23 -13.89
CA ALA A 122 -1.44 -14.49 -12.86
C ALA A 122 -1.69 -13.65 -11.59
N ILE A 123 -1.99 -12.36 -11.75
CA ILE A 123 -2.32 -11.47 -10.62
C ILE A 123 -3.60 -11.94 -9.93
N LYS A 124 -4.64 -12.30 -10.71
CA LYS A 124 -5.90 -12.80 -10.16
C LYS A 124 -5.70 -14.07 -9.34
N GLN A 125 -4.90 -15.01 -9.84
CA GLN A 125 -4.56 -16.22 -9.10
C GLN A 125 -3.78 -15.89 -7.82
N ALA A 126 -2.75 -15.05 -7.90
CA ALA A 126 -1.93 -14.69 -6.75
C ALA A 126 -2.73 -13.97 -5.65
N LEU A 127 -3.69 -13.12 -6.03
CA LEU A 127 -4.63 -12.53 -5.09
C LEU A 127 -5.50 -13.59 -4.41
N ALA A 128 -5.98 -14.57 -5.17
CA ALA A 128 -6.80 -15.66 -4.62
C ALA A 128 -6.04 -16.48 -3.58
N GLU A 129 -4.79 -16.84 -3.86
CA GLU A 129 -3.91 -17.58 -2.94
C GLU A 129 -3.70 -16.82 -1.62
N LEU A 130 -3.48 -15.51 -1.65
CA LEU A 130 -3.30 -14.71 -0.42
C LEU A 130 -4.61 -14.47 0.33
N CYS A 131 -5.74 -14.35 -0.38
CA CYS A 131 -7.04 -14.05 0.23
C CYS A 131 -7.64 -15.21 1.03
N VAL A 132 -7.01 -16.40 1.02
CA VAL A 132 -7.38 -17.51 1.91
C VAL A 132 -7.04 -17.20 3.38
N LEU A 133 -6.09 -16.31 3.62
CA LEU A 133 -5.70 -15.90 4.97
C LEU A 133 -6.75 -14.98 5.56
N LYS A 134 -7.27 -15.33 6.74
CA LYS A 134 -8.28 -14.53 7.44
C LYS A 134 -7.78 -13.09 7.64
N GLY A 135 -8.59 -12.11 7.21
CA GLY A 135 -8.23 -10.69 7.31
C GLY A 135 -7.34 -10.17 6.17
N VAL A 136 -6.86 -11.02 5.28
CA VAL A 136 -6.17 -10.62 4.05
C VAL A 136 -7.20 -10.53 2.93
N GLY A 137 -7.61 -9.30 2.60
CA GLY A 137 -8.43 -9.02 1.42
C GLY A 137 -7.58 -8.54 0.23
N PRO A 138 -8.20 -8.23 -0.93
CA PRO A 138 -7.47 -7.86 -2.15
C PRO A 138 -6.47 -6.73 -1.99
N ALA A 139 -6.79 -5.72 -1.16
CA ALA A 139 -5.86 -4.63 -0.87
C ALA A 139 -4.66 -5.06 0.00
N THR A 140 -4.82 -6.01 0.93
CA THR A 140 -3.67 -6.51 1.72
C THR A 140 -2.84 -7.46 0.87
N ALA A 141 -3.50 -8.29 0.06
CA ALA A 141 -2.85 -9.17 -0.89
C ALA A 141 -2.01 -8.36 -1.89
N SER A 142 -2.53 -7.28 -2.47
CA SER A 142 -1.76 -6.45 -3.42
C SER A 142 -0.53 -5.78 -2.80
N ALA A 143 -0.52 -5.47 -1.50
CA ALA A 143 0.70 -5.02 -0.82
C ALA A 143 1.79 -6.11 -0.78
N ALA A 144 1.41 -7.36 -0.50
CA ALA A 144 2.34 -8.48 -0.51
C ALA A 144 2.85 -8.77 -1.94
N LEU A 145 1.98 -8.67 -2.95
CA LEU A 145 2.38 -8.82 -4.35
C LEU A 145 3.32 -7.70 -4.80
N GLU A 146 3.08 -6.45 -4.39
CA GLU A 146 3.95 -5.31 -4.73
C GLU A 146 5.34 -5.46 -4.12
N ALA A 147 5.43 -5.90 -2.85
CA ALA A 147 6.71 -6.16 -2.20
C ALA A 147 7.53 -7.23 -2.93
N PHE A 148 6.87 -8.17 -3.61
CA PHE A 148 7.53 -9.19 -4.42
C PHE A 148 7.86 -8.71 -5.84
N ASN A 149 6.92 -8.03 -6.50
CA ASN A 149 7.05 -7.58 -7.89
C ASN A 149 6.54 -6.13 -8.06
N PRO A 150 7.42 -5.14 -8.34
CA PRO A 150 7.05 -3.72 -8.38
C PRO A 150 6.16 -3.33 -9.58
N THR A 151 5.90 -4.25 -10.51
CA THR A 151 4.93 -4.03 -11.60
C THR A 151 3.49 -4.29 -11.17
N VAL A 152 3.26 -4.88 -9.99
CA VAL A 152 1.94 -5.07 -9.39
C VAL A 152 1.79 -4.05 -8.26
N PRO A 153 1.04 -2.95 -8.44
CA PRO A 153 0.98 -1.89 -7.45
C PRO A 153 0.09 -2.25 -6.26
N PHE A 154 0.41 -1.66 -5.11
CA PHE A 154 -0.44 -1.64 -3.93
C PHE A 154 -1.72 -0.85 -4.23
N THR A 155 -2.85 -1.42 -3.82
CA THR A 155 -4.17 -0.81 -4.05
C THR A 155 -4.49 0.21 -2.95
N SER A 156 -3.80 1.36 -2.98
CA SER A 156 -4.03 2.47 -2.04
C SER A 156 -5.27 3.30 -2.39
N ASP A 157 -5.86 3.92 -1.37
CA ASP A 157 -7.03 4.81 -1.51
C ASP A 157 -6.71 5.96 -2.49
N GLN A 158 -5.51 6.51 -2.40
CA GLN A 158 -5.01 7.62 -3.21
C GLN A 158 -4.93 7.22 -4.69
N ALA A 159 -4.37 6.05 -4.98
CA ALA A 159 -4.28 5.54 -6.34
C ALA A 159 -5.67 5.18 -6.91
N MET A 160 -6.52 4.51 -6.12
CA MET A 160 -7.89 4.17 -6.50
C MET A 160 -8.74 5.40 -6.83
N LEU A 161 -8.63 6.46 -6.01
CA LEU A 161 -9.33 7.72 -6.25
C LEU A 161 -8.77 8.46 -7.46
N ALA A 162 -7.44 8.58 -7.58
CA ALA A 162 -6.83 9.34 -8.65
C ALA A 162 -7.00 8.70 -10.03
N ALA A 163 -6.83 7.39 -10.13
CA ALA A 163 -6.84 6.68 -11.41
C ALA A 163 -8.24 6.23 -11.84
N LEU A 164 -9.08 5.80 -10.90
CA LEU A 164 -10.36 5.15 -11.19
C LEU A 164 -11.59 5.86 -10.59
N ASN A 165 -11.39 6.90 -9.78
CA ASN A 165 -12.47 7.56 -9.01
C ASN A 165 -13.34 6.56 -8.22
N SER A 166 -12.71 5.56 -7.59
CA SER A 166 -13.40 4.48 -6.86
C SER A 166 -12.81 4.29 -5.46
N LYS A 167 -13.59 3.66 -4.57
CA LYS A 167 -13.18 3.22 -3.22
C LYS A 167 -13.43 1.72 -3.01
N ASP A 168 -13.59 0.97 -4.10
CA ASP A 168 -13.94 -0.45 -4.06
C ASP A 168 -12.67 -1.31 -4.15
N TYR A 169 -12.49 -2.23 -3.20
CA TYR A 169 -11.31 -3.10 -3.12
C TYR A 169 -11.62 -4.53 -3.55
N THR A 170 -12.33 -4.68 -4.66
CA THR A 170 -12.63 -5.99 -5.26
C THR A 170 -11.50 -6.42 -6.18
N VAL A 171 -11.37 -7.73 -6.44
CA VAL A 171 -10.35 -8.24 -7.37
C VAL A 171 -10.42 -7.56 -8.75
N PRO A 172 -11.60 -7.38 -9.40
CA PRO A 172 -11.68 -6.64 -10.66
C PRO A 172 -11.10 -5.21 -10.58
N LYS A 173 -11.32 -4.52 -9.46
CA LYS A 173 -10.79 -3.16 -9.27
C LYS A 173 -9.28 -3.12 -9.04
N VAL A 174 -8.71 -4.13 -8.38
CA VAL A 174 -7.25 -4.29 -8.29
C VAL A 174 -6.64 -4.47 -9.68
N LEU A 175 -7.26 -5.29 -10.54
CA LEU A 175 -6.78 -5.53 -11.91
C LEU A 175 -6.92 -4.28 -12.79
N GLU A 176 -8.06 -3.59 -12.70
CA GLU A 176 -8.30 -2.32 -13.39
C GLU A 176 -7.28 -1.26 -12.99
N LEU A 177 -6.99 -1.12 -11.68
CA LEU A 177 -5.98 -0.19 -11.18
C LEU A 177 -4.59 -0.57 -11.69
N THR A 178 -4.23 -1.85 -11.60
CA THR A 178 -2.92 -2.34 -12.06
C THR A 178 -2.70 -2.00 -13.53
N ASN A 179 -3.70 -2.25 -14.37
CA ASN A 179 -3.66 -1.91 -15.80
C ASN A 179 -3.54 -0.40 -16.02
N ALA A 180 -4.26 0.43 -15.26
CA ALA A 180 -4.17 1.89 -15.37
C ALA A 180 -2.77 2.41 -15.00
N LEU A 181 -2.21 1.93 -13.87
CA LEU A 181 -0.90 2.37 -13.40
C LEU A 181 0.24 1.87 -14.29
N ARG A 182 0.17 0.63 -14.82
CA ARG A 182 1.13 0.12 -15.81
C ARG A 182 1.12 0.93 -17.10
N LYS A 183 -0.06 1.28 -17.62
CA LYS A 183 -0.18 2.17 -18.80
C LYS A 183 0.45 3.54 -18.53
N LYS A 184 0.22 4.10 -17.34
CA LYS A 184 0.82 5.37 -16.94
C LYS A 184 2.35 5.26 -16.83
N ALA A 185 2.85 4.22 -16.18
CA ALA A 185 4.28 3.93 -16.08
C ALA A 185 4.92 3.81 -17.46
N ALA A 186 4.33 3.05 -18.38
CA ALA A 186 4.82 2.93 -19.75
C ALA A 186 4.89 4.29 -20.49
N ALA A 187 3.88 5.15 -20.31
CA ALA A 187 3.87 6.49 -20.89
C ALA A 187 4.98 7.38 -20.31
N LEU A 188 5.17 7.35 -18.99
CA LEU A 188 6.24 8.07 -18.30
C LEU A 188 7.63 7.56 -18.71
N SER A 189 7.79 6.24 -18.86
CA SER A 189 9.03 5.64 -19.32
C SER A 189 9.42 6.13 -20.71
N LYS A 190 8.44 6.17 -21.62
CA LYS A 190 8.65 6.69 -22.98
C LYS A 190 9.03 8.17 -22.99
N ALA A 191 8.45 8.97 -22.09
CA ALA A 191 8.64 10.42 -22.06
C ALA A 191 9.91 10.86 -21.31
N SER A 192 10.40 10.08 -20.34
CA SER A 192 11.55 10.44 -19.49
C SER A 192 12.86 9.74 -19.83
N GLY A 193 12.82 8.65 -20.61
CA GLY A 193 14.00 7.85 -20.91
C GLY A 193 14.48 6.95 -19.76
N ARG A 194 13.84 6.99 -18.57
CA ARG A 194 14.04 6.01 -17.49
C ARG A 194 12.91 5.00 -17.44
N GLN A 195 13.14 3.82 -16.88
CA GLN A 195 12.06 2.88 -16.62
C GLN A 195 11.29 3.30 -15.36
N TRP A 196 9.96 3.43 -15.48
CA TRP A 196 9.01 3.59 -14.41
C TRP A 196 8.26 2.29 -14.16
N THR A 197 7.91 2.05 -12.89
CA THR A 197 7.08 0.93 -12.45
C THR A 197 5.70 1.39 -11.98
N ALA A 198 4.73 0.48 -11.99
CA ALA A 198 3.40 0.78 -11.43
C ALA A 198 3.46 1.14 -9.94
N GLN A 199 4.39 0.53 -9.19
CA GLN A 199 4.68 0.88 -7.79
C GLN A 199 5.14 2.35 -7.65
N GLU A 200 6.06 2.83 -8.49
CA GLU A 200 6.51 4.23 -8.43
C GLU A 200 5.38 5.21 -8.77
N VAL A 201 4.51 4.86 -9.71
CA VAL A 201 3.32 5.66 -10.03
C VAL A 201 2.37 5.72 -8.82
N GLU A 202 2.16 4.60 -8.12
CA GLU A 202 1.38 4.56 -6.86
C GLU A 202 1.99 5.47 -5.79
N GLN A 203 3.31 5.42 -5.60
CA GLN A 203 4.02 6.22 -4.61
C GLN A 203 3.92 7.72 -4.91
N ALA A 204 4.11 8.11 -6.17
CA ALA A 204 3.97 9.50 -6.60
C ALA A 204 2.54 10.02 -6.37
N LEU A 205 1.52 9.19 -6.67
CA LEU A 205 0.12 9.54 -6.38
C LEU A 205 -0.14 9.71 -4.87
N PHE A 206 0.39 8.81 -4.05
CA PHE A 206 0.29 8.92 -2.61
C PHE A 206 0.96 10.19 -2.09
N ALA A 207 2.20 10.46 -2.50
CA ALA A 207 2.97 11.62 -2.09
C ALA A 207 2.28 12.93 -2.46
N ALA A 208 1.77 13.04 -3.70
CA ALA A 208 1.02 14.20 -4.13
C ALA A 208 -0.29 14.40 -3.34
N ALA A 209 -0.98 13.31 -2.99
CA ALA A 209 -2.24 13.38 -2.26
C ALA A 209 -2.07 13.80 -0.80
N VAL A 210 -1.02 13.33 -0.11
CA VAL A 210 -0.79 13.67 1.31
C VAL A 210 0.07 14.93 1.48
N GLY A 211 0.99 15.21 0.55
CA GLY A 211 1.83 16.42 0.55
C GLY A 211 1.06 17.69 0.21
N GLY A 212 -0.06 17.59 -0.52
CA GLY A 212 -0.97 18.72 -0.73
C GLY A 212 -1.81 19.09 0.50
N GLY A 213 -1.75 18.29 1.57
CA GLY A 213 -2.54 18.43 2.78
C GLY A 213 -1.77 19.05 3.95
N SER A 214 -1.20 20.25 3.79
CA SER A 214 -0.93 21.08 4.97
C SER A 214 -2.27 21.58 5.52
N GLY A 215 -2.91 20.79 6.38
CA GLY A 215 -4.04 21.22 7.21
C GLY A 215 -5.42 20.64 6.84
N SER A 216 -5.73 19.45 7.35
CA SER A 216 -7.11 19.09 7.72
C SER A 216 -7.08 18.00 8.79
N SER A 217 -6.85 18.47 10.02
CA SER A 217 -7.32 17.94 11.30
C SER A 217 -7.91 16.51 11.33
N GLY A 218 -7.15 15.60 11.93
CA GLY A 218 -7.74 14.57 12.78
C GLY A 218 -8.32 15.24 14.02
N ALA A 219 -9.65 15.24 14.16
CA ALA A 219 -10.30 15.63 15.39
C ALA A 219 -10.09 14.54 16.44
N ALA A 220 -9.08 14.72 17.30
CA ALA A 220 -8.96 14.06 18.58
C ALA A 220 -10.08 14.59 19.49
N GLY A 221 -11.10 13.77 19.74
CA GLY A 221 -12.10 14.02 20.77
C GLY A 221 -11.51 13.76 22.15
N GLY A 222 -10.85 14.77 22.71
CA GLY A 222 -10.45 14.84 24.11
C GLY A 222 -10.94 16.15 24.72
N SER A 223 -11.97 16.09 25.55
CA SER A 223 -12.32 17.16 26.48
C SER A 223 -12.23 16.61 27.90
N SER A 224 -11.18 17.04 28.59
CA SER A 224 -11.00 16.97 30.04
C SER A 224 -11.95 17.93 30.74
N GLY A 225 -12.32 17.59 31.98
CA GLY A 225 -13.38 18.27 32.73
C GLY A 225 -13.01 19.53 33.50
N ALA A 226 -14.02 20.07 34.18
CA ALA A 226 -14.00 20.91 35.39
C ALA A 226 -15.47 21.04 35.85
N ALA A 227 -15.91 20.51 37.00
CA ALA A 227 -15.69 20.90 38.39
C ALA A 227 -16.59 22.07 38.89
N GLY A 228 -17.37 21.79 39.93
CA GLY A 228 -18.04 22.74 40.86
C GLY A 228 -19.43 23.23 40.42
N GLY A 229 -20.49 23.26 41.23
CA GLY A 229 -20.68 23.05 42.65
C GLY A 229 -21.95 23.79 43.11
N SER A 230 -22.48 23.42 44.27
CA SER A 230 -23.53 24.09 45.07
C SER A 230 -24.99 23.85 44.66
N GLY A 231 -25.75 23.27 45.60
CA GLY A 231 -27.18 23.03 45.52
C GLY A 231 -28.04 24.14 46.11
N SER A 232 -29.35 23.95 46.01
CA SER A 232 -30.37 24.52 46.90
C SER A 232 -31.70 23.81 46.64
N GLY A 233 -32.31 23.27 47.69
CA GLY A 233 -33.63 22.62 47.62
C GLY A 233 -34.78 23.62 47.70
N LYS A 234 -35.93 23.27 47.10
CA LYS A 234 -37.28 23.52 47.65
C LYS A 234 -38.42 22.91 46.80
N LYS A 235 -39.22 22.06 47.48
CA LYS A 235 -40.71 21.99 47.53
C LYS A 235 -41.59 21.69 46.30
N ARG A 236 -42.27 20.53 46.43
CA ARG A 236 -43.74 20.25 46.51
C ARG A 236 -44.64 20.16 45.25
N LYS A 237 -45.56 19.18 45.38
CA LYS A 237 -46.93 19.01 44.83
C LYS A 237 -47.00 18.59 43.35
N ARG A 238 -47.78 17.59 42.93
CA ARG A 238 -48.94 16.87 43.48
C ARG A 238 -48.79 15.37 43.21
#